data_AF-A0A8J7NBM1-F1
#
_entry.id   AF-A0A8J7NBM1-F1
#
_cell.length_a   1.000
_cell.length_b   1.000
_cell.length_c   1.000
_cell.angle_alpha   90.00
_cell.angle_beta   90.00
_cell.angle_gamma   90.00
#
_symmetry.space_group_name_H-M   'P 1'
#
loop_
_entity.id
_entity.type
_entity.pdbx_description
1 polymer ?
#
loop_
_entity_poly.entity_id
_entity_poly.type
_entity_poly.pdbx_seq_one_letter_code
_entity_poly.pdbx_strand_id
1 'polypeptide(L)'
;MEADLLPVYKASFEKANPGIAIQWVRDSTGVITAKLLLEKHNPLANVVRGTAATSLRMLEAEGMLEPYAPDGVTALDRRFRDADADPYLVGTNAWSAALCVNTIEMEKAGVPIPTSWADLTKPEYQGMIVMPNPASSGTGFLDVSS
;
A
#
# COMPACT_ATOMS: atom_id res chain seq x y z
N MET A 1 5.10 0.74 -1.09
CA MET A 1 6.27 -0.15 -1.19
C MET A 1 7.28 0.24 -0.11
N GLU A 2 7.83 -0.76 0.58
CA GLU A 2 8.80 -0.54 1.65
C GLU A 2 10.09 0.09 1.11
N ALA A 3 10.64 1.04 1.87
CA ALA A 3 11.75 1.88 1.43
C ALA A 3 13.06 1.08 1.27
N ASP A 4 13.25 0.05 2.09
CA ASP A 4 14.39 -0.87 2.08
C ASP A 4 14.41 -1.78 0.84
N LEU A 5 13.26 -2.03 0.21
CA LEU A 5 13.16 -2.82 -1.01
C LEU A 5 13.49 -2.02 -2.28
N LEU A 6 13.40 -0.68 -2.25
CA LEU A 6 13.65 0.15 -3.44
C LEU A 6 15.04 -0.05 -4.06
N PRO A 7 16.15 -0.08 -3.27
CA PRO A 7 17.48 -0.31 -3.82
C PRO A 7 17.61 -1.71 -4.45
N VAL A 8 16.98 -2.71 -3.83
CA VAL A 8 17.00 -4.10 -4.34
C VAL A 8 16.30 -4.18 -5.70
N TYR A 9 15.08 -3.65 -5.80
CA TYR A 9 14.33 -3.65 -7.06
C TYR A 9 15.06 -2.87 -8.15
N LYS A 10 15.61 -1.69 -7.81
CA LYS A 10 16.39 -0.88 -8.76
C LYS A 10 17.60 -1.66 -9.27
N ALA A 11 18.43 -2.18 -8.37
CA ALA A 11 19.64 -2.90 -8.76
C ALA A 11 19.33 -4.14 -9.62
N SER A 12 18.34 -4.94 -9.23
CA SER A 12 17.94 -6.13 -9.98
C SER A 12 17.36 -5.81 -11.35
N PHE A 13 16.49 -4.81 -11.44
CA PHE A 13 15.84 -4.43 -12.71
C PHE A 13 16.83 -3.80 -13.69
N GLU A 14 17.66 -2.84 -13.23
CA GLU A 14 18.62 -2.15 -14.09
C GLU A 14 19.73 -3.09 -14.58
N LYS A 15 20.09 -4.09 -13.77
CA LYS A 15 21.00 -5.17 -14.20
C LYS A 15 20.38 -6.03 -15.31
N ALA A 16 19.09 -6.33 -15.22
CA ALA A 16 18.38 -7.13 -16.22
C ALA A 16 18.02 -6.32 -17.48
N ASN A 17 17.91 -5.00 -17.37
CA ASN A 17 17.52 -4.10 -18.45
C ASN A 17 18.55 -2.96 -18.62
N PRO A 18 19.72 -3.25 -19.21
CA PRO A 18 20.74 -2.24 -19.42
C PRO A 18 20.22 -1.04 -20.23
N GLY A 19 20.56 0.17 -19.78
CA GLY A 19 20.13 1.41 -20.44
C GLY A 19 18.80 1.98 -19.92
N ILE A 20 18.07 1.26 -19.06
CA ILE A 20 16.91 1.79 -18.35
C ILE A 20 17.31 2.11 -16.91
N ALA A 21 17.01 3.33 -16.45
CA ALA A 21 17.23 3.76 -15.08
C ALA A 21 15.90 4.05 -14.38
N ILE A 22 15.66 3.41 -13.23
CA ILE A 22 14.47 3.66 -12.41
C ILE A 22 14.66 4.95 -11.61
N GLN A 23 13.71 5.87 -11.74
CA GLN A 23 13.58 7.03 -10.87
C GLN A 23 12.36 6.83 -9.97
N TRP A 24 12.57 6.90 -8.66
CA TRP A 24 11.51 6.66 -7.69
C TRP A 24 10.89 7.96 -7.20
N VAL A 25 9.56 8.01 -7.19
CA VAL A 25 8.78 8.90 -6.33
C VAL A 25 8.06 8.01 -5.33
N ARG A 26 8.42 8.13 -4.04
CA ARG A 26 7.90 7.25 -2.98
C ARG A 26 7.24 8.07 -1.88
N ASP A 27 5.95 7.88 -1.71
CA ASP A 27 5.17 8.47 -0.63
C ASP A 27 4.01 7.54 -0.23
N SER A 28 3.21 7.96 0.74
CA SER A 28 2.00 7.29 1.20
C SER A 28 0.95 7.26 0.09
N THR A 29 0.07 6.25 0.13
CA THR A 29 -0.95 6.02 -0.90
C THR A 29 -1.78 7.27 -1.21
N GLY A 30 -2.31 7.96 -0.20
CA GLY A 30 -3.12 9.16 -0.43
C GLY A 30 -2.34 10.29 -1.11
N VAL A 31 -1.07 10.48 -0.73
CA VAL A 31 -0.21 11.52 -1.31
C VAL A 31 0.11 11.21 -2.78
N ILE A 32 0.46 9.96 -3.11
CA ILE A 32 0.70 9.55 -4.49
C ILE A 32 -0.57 9.66 -5.33
N THR A 33 -1.72 9.23 -4.82
CA THR A 33 -3.00 9.37 -5.54
C THR A 33 -3.34 10.82 -5.83
N ALA A 34 -3.20 11.72 -4.85
CA ALA A 34 -3.44 13.14 -5.06
C ALA A 34 -2.48 13.74 -6.10
N LYS A 35 -1.18 13.38 -6.04
CA LYS A 35 -0.18 13.82 -7.02
C LYS A 35 -0.51 13.36 -8.44
N LEU A 36 -0.91 12.09 -8.60
CA LEU A 36 -1.32 11.54 -9.90
C LEU A 36 -2.55 12.27 -10.45
N LEU A 37 -3.59 12.48 -9.63
CA LEU A 37 -4.80 13.21 -10.05
C LEU A 37 -4.49 14.63 -10.53
N LEU A 38 -3.55 15.33 -9.87
CA LEU A 38 -3.09 16.65 -10.32
C LEU A 38 -2.30 16.59 -11.64
N GLU A 39 -1.63 15.47 -11.91
CA GLU A 39 -0.85 15.22 -13.12
C GLU A 39 -1.68 14.62 -14.27
N LYS A 40 -3.02 14.52 -14.15
CA LYS A 40 -3.92 13.86 -15.12
C LYS A 40 -3.68 14.27 -16.58
N HIS A 41 -3.48 15.56 -16.82
CA HIS A 41 -3.28 16.09 -18.17
C HIS A 41 -1.80 16.25 -18.56
N ASN A 42 -0.88 15.91 -17.65
CA ASN A 42 0.57 15.91 -17.90
C ASN A 42 1.25 14.84 -17.03
N PRO A 43 1.08 13.54 -17.35
CA PRO A 43 1.60 12.46 -16.51
C PRO A 43 3.12 12.50 -16.45
N LEU A 44 3.69 12.53 -15.24
CA LEU A 44 5.14 12.51 -15.04
C LEU A 44 5.68 11.11 -14.72
N ALA A 45 4.83 10.20 -14.25
CA ALA A 45 5.18 8.83 -13.92
C ALA A 45 4.77 7.87 -15.04
N ASN A 46 5.61 6.88 -15.33
CA ASN A 46 5.29 5.82 -16.31
C ASN A 46 4.63 4.60 -15.67
N VAL A 47 4.90 4.35 -14.38
CA VAL A 47 4.40 3.18 -13.66
C VAL A 47 3.97 3.58 -12.26
N VAL A 48 2.78 3.14 -11.85
CA VAL A 48 2.26 3.28 -10.50
C VAL A 48 2.28 1.90 -9.84
N ARG A 49 2.97 1.76 -8.71
CA ARG A 49 3.09 0.48 -7.99
C ARG A 49 3.03 0.67 -6.49
N GLY A 50 2.37 -0.27 -5.81
CA GLY A 50 2.38 -0.34 -4.34
C GLY A 50 1.52 0.70 -3.66
N THR A 51 0.48 1.18 -4.36
CA THR A 51 -0.67 1.92 -3.82
C THR A 51 -1.79 0.95 -3.48
N ALA A 52 -2.76 1.39 -2.67
CA ALA A 52 -3.94 0.58 -2.37
C ALA A 52 -4.77 0.31 -3.63
N ALA A 53 -5.44 -0.85 -3.66
CA ALA A 53 -6.37 -1.23 -4.73
C ALA A 53 -7.45 -0.17 -4.97
N THR A 54 -7.96 0.45 -3.90
CA THR A 54 -8.96 1.52 -3.95
C THR A 54 -8.46 2.74 -4.73
N SER A 55 -7.20 3.12 -4.56
CA SER A 55 -6.57 4.20 -5.35
C SER A 55 -6.47 3.86 -6.82
N LEU A 56 -6.11 2.61 -7.17
CA LEU A 56 -6.03 2.20 -8.58
C LEU A 56 -7.41 2.22 -9.23
N ARG A 57 -8.47 1.78 -8.54
CA ARG A 57 -9.86 1.88 -9.02
C ARG A 57 -10.31 3.31 -9.26
N MET A 58 -9.89 4.24 -8.40
CA MET A 58 -10.19 5.66 -8.60
C MET A 58 -9.50 6.21 -9.85
N LEU A 59 -8.22 5.89 -10.04
CA LEU A 59 -7.47 6.33 -11.23
C LEU A 59 -7.99 5.69 -12.52
N GLU A 60 -8.42 4.43 -12.46
CA GLU A 60 -9.13 3.72 -13.54
C GLU A 60 -10.42 4.47 -13.93
N ALA A 61 -11.27 4.80 -12.96
CA ALA A 61 -12.51 5.54 -13.20
C ALA A 61 -12.28 6.94 -13.79
N GLU A 62 -11.13 7.55 -13.47
CA GLU A 62 -10.70 8.82 -14.05
C GLU A 62 -10.06 8.69 -15.45
N GLY A 63 -9.90 7.47 -15.97
CA GLY A 63 -9.29 7.20 -17.28
C GLY A 63 -7.79 7.45 -17.33
N MET A 64 -7.09 7.25 -16.20
CA MET A 64 -5.68 7.62 -16.03
C MET A 64 -4.71 6.45 -16.11
N LEU A 65 -5.23 5.22 -16.24
CA LEU A 65 -4.42 4.01 -16.28
C LEU A 65 -4.53 3.37 -17.65
N GLU A 66 -3.42 2.77 -18.09
CA GLU A 66 -3.39 1.85 -19.23
C GLU A 66 -3.44 0.42 -18.66
N PRO A 67 -4.34 -0.46 -19.14
CA PRO A 67 -4.38 -1.83 -18.65
C PRO A 67 -3.17 -2.62 -19.17
N TYR A 68 -2.65 -3.54 -18.36
CA TYR A 68 -1.49 -4.33 -18.74
C TYR A 68 -1.50 -5.70 -18.06
N ALA A 69 -1.48 -6.75 -18.87
CA ALA A 69 -1.32 -8.13 -18.42
C ALA A 69 0.17 -8.54 -18.46
N PRO A 70 0.88 -8.56 -17.32
CA PRO A 70 2.26 -9.07 -17.30
C PRO A 70 2.29 -10.57 -17.53
N ASP A 71 3.44 -11.05 -18.02
CA ASP A 71 3.70 -12.49 -18.17
C ASP A 71 3.45 -13.22 -16.84
N GLY A 72 2.66 -14.30 -16.91
CA GLY A 72 2.32 -15.11 -15.74
C GLY A 72 1.19 -14.56 -14.87
N VAL A 73 0.51 -13.48 -15.25
CA VAL A 73 -0.61 -12.91 -14.47
C VAL A 73 -1.73 -13.92 -14.17
N THR A 74 -1.93 -14.91 -15.05
CA THR A 74 -2.95 -15.96 -14.86
C THR A 74 -2.63 -16.92 -13.72
N ALA A 75 -1.39 -16.97 -13.25
CA ALA A 75 -0.99 -17.76 -12.07
C ALA A 75 -1.41 -17.10 -10.75
N LEU A 76 -1.77 -15.80 -10.75
CA LEU A 76 -2.30 -15.14 -9.57
C LEU A 76 -3.75 -15.58 -9.30
N ASP A 77 -4.05 -15.77 -8.01
CA ASP A 77 -5.42 -15.96 -7.54
C ASP A 77 -6.30 -14.79 -8.00
N ARG A 78 -7.53 -15.09 -8.43
CA ARG A 78 -8.47 -14.09 -8.97
C ARG A 78 -8.83 -12.98 -7.97
N ARG A 79 -8.58 -13.17 -6.67
CA ARG A 79 -8.76 -12.12 -5.65
C ARG A 79 -7.70 -11.02 -5.71
N PHE A 80 -6.56 -11.26 -6.37
CA PHE A 80 -5.44 -10.33 -6.42
C PHE A 80 -5.22 -9.71 -7.81
N ARG A 81 -6.15 -9.87 -8.74
CA ARG A 81 -6.08 -9.25 -10.06
C ARG A 81 -7.48 -9.01 -10.61
N ASP A 82 -7.60 -8.12 -11.58
CA ASP A 82 -8.85 -8.03 -12.32
C ASP A 82 -9.16 -9.34 -13.07
N ALA A 83 -10.46 -9.55 -13.28
CA ALA A 83 -10.96 -10.72 -13.99
C ALA A 83 -10.74 -10.62 -15.50
N ASP A 84 -10.52 -9.41 -16.01
CA ASP A 84 -10.38 -9.11 -17.43
C ASP A 84 -9.07 -9.62 -18.03
N ALA A 85 -9.05 -9.74 -19.36
CA ALA A 85 -7.86 -10.15 -20.09
C ALA A 85 -6.73 -9.11 -19.97
N ASP A 86 -7.09 -7.83 -19.94
CA ASP A 86 -6.20 -6.69 -19.74
C ASP A 86 -6.53 -6.02 -18.40
N PRO A 87 -5.87 -6.42 -17.29
CA PRO A 87 -6.18 -5.90 -15.97
C PRO A 87 -5.59 -4.51 -15.73
N TYR A 88 -6.31 -3.66 -15.02
CA TYR A 88 -5.77 -2.41 -14.46
C TYR A 88 -5.10 -2.66 -13.10
N LEU A 89 -5.60 -3.64 -12.37
CA LEU A 89 -5.09 -4.05 -11.07
C LEU A 89 -4.40 -5.41 -11.17
N VAL A 90 -3.10 -5.40 -10.88
CA VAL A 90 -2.29 -6.60 -10.70
C VAL A 90 -1.64 -6.55 -9.33
N GLY A 91 -2.07 -7.42 -8.43
CA GLY A 91 -1.56 -7.54 -7.07
C GLY A 91 -0.13 -8.06 -7.07
N THR A 92 0.77 -7.32 -6.42
CA THR A 92 2.18 -7.72 -6.31
C THR A 92 2.52 -8.33 -4.95
N ASN A 93 1.79 -7.91 -3.91
CA ASN A 93 2.01 -8.29 -2.53
C ASN A 93 0.65 -8.31 -1.81
N ALA A 94 0.48 -9.22 -0.85
CA ALA A 94 -0.65 -9.23 0.07
C ALA A 94 -0.17 -8.85 1.47
N TRP A 95 -0.93 -8.00 2.16
CA TRP A 95 -0.63 -7.54 3.51
C TRP A 95 -1.88 -7.68 4.37
N SER A 96 -1.70 -7.90 5.66
CA SER A 96 -2.76 -7.86 6.66
C SER A 96 -2.35 -6.94 7.78
N ALA A 97 -3.31 -6.17 8.30
CA ALA A 97 -3.12 -5.44 9.54
C ALA A 97 -2.97 -6.44 10.69
N ALA A 98 -2.11 -6.08 11.65
CA ALA A 98 -1.92 -6.83 12.88
C ALA A 98 -1.68 -5.85 14.02
N LEU A 99 -2.11 -6.24 15.21
CA LEU A 99 -1.81 -5.50 16.43
C LEU A 99 -0.41 -5.86 16.92
N CYS A 100 0.51 -4.90 16.86
CA CYS A 100 1.86 -5.04 17.40
C CYS A 100 1.93 -4.37 18.77
N VAL A 101 2.34 -5.11 19.80
CA VAL A 101 2.36 -4.63 21.19
C VAL A 101 3.80 -4.55 21.70
N ASN A 102 4.14 -3.43 22.33
CA ASN A 102 5.39 -3.29 23.06
C ASN A 102 5.21 -3.85 24.48
N THR A 103 5.65 -5.09 24.70
CA THR A 103 5.47 -5.80 25.98
C THR A 103 6.14 -5.11 27.16
N ILE A 104 7.24 -4.39 26.94
CA ILE A 104 7.97 -3.66 27.99
C ILE A 104 7.14 -2.47 28.50
N GLU A 105 6.51 -1.71 27.60
CA GLU A 105 5.67 -0.57 28.00
C GLU A 105 4.36 -1.03 28.65
N MET A 106 3.81 -2.17 28.21
CA MET A 106 2.64 -2.79 28.84
C MET A 106 2.92 -3.19 30.29
N GLU A 107 4.06 -3.83 30.54
CA GLU A 107 4.48 -4.24 31.89
C GLU A 107 4.71 -3.02 32.79
N LYS A 108 5.39 -1.98 32.30
CA LYS A 108 5.60 -0.73 33.04
C LYS A 108 4.31 -0.03 33.44
N ALA A 109 3.32 -0.02 32.54
CA ALA A 109 2.02 0.58 32.78
C ALA A 109 1.07 -0.33 33.59
N GLY A 110 1.43 -1.60 33.81
CA GLY A 110 0.61 -2.56 34.57
C GLY A 110 -0.70 -2.94 33.87
N VAL A 111 -0.74 -2.86 32.54
CA VAL A 111 -1.94 -3.10 31.72
C VAL A 111 -1.84 -4.44 30.95
N PRO A 112 -2.96 -5.17 30.77
CA PRO A 112 -2.94 -6.46 30.08
C PRO A 112 -2.71 -6.31 28.57
N ILE A 113 -1.99 -7.24 27.96
CA ILE A 113 -1.82 -7.29 26.50
C ILE A 113 -3.20 -7.46 25.83
N PRO A 114 -3.60 -6.57 24.90
CA PRO A 114 -4.87 -6.69 24.18
C PRO A 114 -4.87 -7.95 23.31
N THR A 115 -6.02 -8.62 23.25
CA THR A 115 -6.22 -9.88 22.51
C THR A 115 -7.14 -9.72 21.29
N SER A 116 -7.79 -8.55 21.18
CA SER A 116 -8.72 -8.22 20.12
C SER A 116 -8.69 -6.72 19.80
N TRP A 117 -9.17 -6.33 18.62
CA TRP A 117 -9.37 -4.92 18.27
C TRP A 117 -10.32 -4.21 19.23
N ALA A 118 -11.33 -4.91 19.75
CA ALA A 118 -12.28 -4.36 20.72
C ALA A 118 -11.60 -3.97 22.03
N ASP A 119 -10.55 -4.69 22.45
CA ASP A 119 -9.81 -4.38 23.67
C ASP A 119 -9.22 -2.95 23.61
N LEU A 120 -8.80 -2.50 22.43
CA LEU A 120 -8.19 -1.16 22.24
C LEU A 120 -9.14 0.00 22.59
N THR A 121 -10.44 -0.25 22.72
CA THR A 121 -11.42 0.77 23.12
C THR A 121 -11.52 0.96 24.63
N LYS A 122 -10.90 0.07 25.42
CA LYS A 122 -11.00 0.10 26.87
C LYS A 122 -10.18 1.25 27.48
N PRO A 123 -10.62 1.85 28.59
CA PRO A 123 -9.96 3.01 29.18
C PRO A 123 -8.50 2.79 29.56
N GLU A 124 -8.09 1.56 29.90
CA GLU A 124 -6.70 1.25 30.27
C GLU A 124 -5.69 1.49 29.14
N TYR A 125 -6.12 1.54 27.88
CA TYR A 125 -5.26 1.80 26.73
C TYR A 125 -5.25 3.27 26.28
N GLN A 126 -5.95 4.15 27.00
CA GLN A 126 -6.06 5.57 26.64
C GLN A 126 -4.68 6.23 26.59
N GLY A 127 -4.33 6.81 25.44
CA GLY A 127 -3.03 7.46 25.22
C GLY A 127 -1.87 6.50 24.92
N MET A 128 -2.13 5.19 24.82
CA MET A 128 -1.11 4.16 24.54
C MET A 128 -1.15 3.61 23.11
N ILE A 129 -2.10 4.07 22.28
CA ILE A 129 -2.33 3.56 20.93
C ILE A 129 -1.80 4.57 19.91
N VAL A 130 -1.02 4.06 18.95
CA VAL A 130 -0.59 4.81 17.77
C VAL A 130 -1.03 4.08 16.52
N MET A 131 -1.54 4.82 15.54
CA MET A 131 -1.91 4.30 14.23
C MET A 131 -1.61 5.33 13.14
N PRO A 132 -1.45 4.91 11.88
CA PRO A 132 -1.27 5.84 10.76
C PRO A 132 -2.51 6.73 10.57
N ASN A 133 -2.31 8.00 10.17
CA ASN A 133 -3.43 8.90 9.87
C ASN A 133 -4.24 8.37 8.66
N PRO A 134 -5.53 8.02 8.81
CA PRO A 134 -6.34 7.46 7.72
C PRO A 134 -6.51 8.39 6.50
N ALA A 135 -6.37 9.71 6.69
CA ALA A 135 -6.53 10.68 5.61
C ALA A 135 -5.37 10.66 4.59
N SER A 136 -4.18 10.18 5.00
CA SER A 136 -2.98 10.14 4.14
C SER A 136 -2.42 8.74 3.95
N SER A 137 -2.64 7.84 4.91
CA SER A 137 -2.15 6.47 4.89
C SER A 137 -3.20 5.50 4.36
N GLY A 138 -2.84 4.72 3.33
CA GLY A 138 -3.69 3.63 2.84
C GLY A 138 -3.95 2.56 3.90
N THR A 139 -2.94 2.20 4.69
CA THR A 139 -3.11 1.26 5.81
C THR A 139 -4.06 1.82 6.87
N GLY A 140 -3.86 3.09 7.26
CA GLY A 140 -4.73 3.74 8.24
C GLY A 140 -6.18 3.85 7.76
N PHE A 141 -6.40 4.08 6.47
CA PHE A 141 -7.73 4.05 5.87
C PHE A 141 -8.37 2.66 5.98
N LEU A 142 -7.62 1.61 5.67
CA LEU A 142 -8.11 0.23 5.76
C LEU A 142 -8.45 -0.15 7.21
N ASP A 143 -7.60 0.19 8.18
CA ASP A 143 -7.78 -0.15 9.59
C ASP A 143 -9.10 0.39 10.19
N VAL A 144 -9.67 1.47 9.63
CA VAL A 144 -10.92 2.09 10.12
C VAL A 144 -12.13 1.89 9.22
N SER A 145 -11.94 1.32 8.03
CA SER A 145 -13.01 1.11 7.04
C SER A 145 -13.38 -0.35 6.81
N SER A 146 -12.67 -1.28 7.48
CA SER A 146 -12.88 -2.72 7.40
C SER A 146 -13.72 -3.31 8.54
#